data_AF-A0A382MF92-F1
#
_entry.id   AF-A0A382MF92-F1
#
_cell.length_a   1.000
_cell.length_b   1.000
_cell.length_c   1.000
_cell.angle_alpha   90.00
_cell.angle_beta   90.00
_cell.angle_gamma   90.00
#
_symmetry.space_group_name_H-M   'P 1'
#
loop_
_entity.id
_entity.type
_entity.pdbx_description
1 polymer ?
#
loop_
_entity_poly.entity_id
_entity_poly.type
_entity_poly.pdbx_seq_one_letter_code
_entity_poly.pdbx_strand_id
1 'polypeptide(L)'
;MKAQFLVLLAFVGIAQAQILPPEEHPSLLFTAQDIPLLRERTGRQPYASWWKTVEQRALTQPSVNDDERAKVRQAKSLAFVYVITGDETTAREAAELLVTVQFPPRGGDMGEPHLEGEVVALYAAAYDMLHGYLQANPDQLREIRDILAEEAHRLYRGIKIDLGVVTYRLHDTPHLDNWHLRVYGGLGLAAFALSDYTGDDSTPADWAGRAFQMVAQTLDFQIDGTDGGYAEGPFYARYAADLYLPYLLALKGRAGIDLF
;
A
#
# COMPACT_ATOMS: atom_id res chain seq x y z
N MET A 1 3.11 -24.57 38.61
CA MET A 1 3.79 -23.42 37.97
C MET A 1 3.19 -23.28 36.58
N LYS A 2 2.17 -22.48 36.26
CA LYS A 2 1.81 -21.08 36.57
C LYS A 2 2.95 -20.10 36.25
N ALA A 3 2.61 -19.17 35.34
CA ALA A 3 3.30 -17.94 34.93
C ALA A 3 4.35 -18.07 33.80
N GLN A 4 3.88 -18.19 32.55
CA GLN A 4 4.66 -17.70 31.38
C GLN A 4 3.81 -17.10 30.24
N PHE A 5 2.47 -17.16 30.32
CA PHE A 5 1.60 -16.66 29.23
C PHE A 5 1.16 -15.19 29.34
N LEU A 6 1.61 -14.44 30.36
CA LEU A 6 1.12 -13.07 30.60
C LEU A 6 2.04 -11.95 30.07
N VAL A 7 3.21 -12.28 29.50
CA VAL A 7 4.20 -11.27 29.07
C VAL A 7 4.09 -10.92 27.58
N LEU A 8 3.45 -11.77 26.75
CA LEU A 8 3.36 -11.52 25.30
C LEU A 8 2.34 -10.43 24.93
N LEU A 9 1.23 -10.32 25.66
CA LEU A 9 0.14 -9.37 25.34
C LEU A 9 0.50 -7.91 25.63
N ALA A 10 1.38 -7.64 26.60
CA ALA A 10 1.79 -6.27 26.94
C ALA A 10 2.81 -5.69 25.94
N PHE A 11 3.62 -6.54 25.29
CA PHE A 11 4.58 -6.09 24.26
C PHE A 11 3.92 -5.77 22.92
N VAL A 12 2.83 -6.45 22.56
CA VAL A 12 2.12 -6.18 21.29
C VAL A 12 1.45 -4.80 21.31
N GLY A 13 0.81 -4.41 22.42
CA GLY A 13 0.15 -3.11 22.53
C GLY A 13 1.10 -1.91 22.55
N ILE A 14 2.29 -2.05 23.16
CA ILE A 14 3.32 -1.00 23.16
C ILE A 14 4.03 -0.94 21.80
N ALA A 15 4.25 -2.09 21.14
CA ALA A 15 4.82 -2.14 19.79
C ALA A 15 3.87 -1.53 18.74
N GLN A 16 2.56 -1.74 18.82
CA GLN A 16 1.58 -1.16 17.87
C GLN A 16 1.59 0.37 17.86
N ALA A 17 1.65 1.01 19.03
CA ALA A 17 1.73 2.47 19.14
C ALA A 17 3.10 3.03 18.70
N GLN A 18 4.13 2.19 18.59
CA GLN A 18 5.49 2.58 18.20
C GLN A 18 5.78 2.41 16.70
N ILE A 19 4.99 1.62 15.98
CA ILE A 19 5.23 1.36 14.55
C ILE A 19 4.89 2.60 13.70
N LEU A 20 3.91 3.40 14.11
CA LEU A 20 3.33 4.41 13.24
C LEU A 20 3.71 5.84 13.65
N PRO A 21 4.60 6.53 12.90
CA PRO A 21 4.90 7.94 13.13
C PRO A 21 3.79 8.87 12.61
N PRO A 22 3.80 10.18 12.98
CA PRO A 22 2.87 11.18 12.47
C PRO A 22 2.86 11.27 10.94
N GLU A 23 1.75 11.75 10.38
CA GLU A 23 1.53 11.78 8.92
C GLU A 23 2.50 12.75 8.25
N GLU A 24 3.18 12.29 7.20
CA GLU A 24 4.09 13.10 6.39
C GLU A 24 4.08 12.59 4.95
N HIS A 25 4.21 13.52 4.01
CA HIS A 25 4.05 13.28 2.59
C HIS A 25 5.00 14.13 1.74
N PRO A 26 5.56 13.59 0.65
CA PRO A 26 5.64 12.16 0.33
C PRO A 26 6.57 11.45 1.32
N SER A 27 6.26 10.21 1.68
CA SER A 27 7.08 9.48 2.65
C SER A 27 7.08 7.96 2.51
N LEU A 28 6.22 7.39 1.64
CA LEU A 28 6.12 5.94 1.48
C LEU A 28 7.31 5.35 0.71
N LEU A 29 7.70 5.98 -0.41
CA LEU A 29 8.74 5.47 -1.32
C LEU A 29 9.98 6.36 -1.35
N PHE A 30 9.80 7.64 -1.04
CA PHE A 30 10.82 8.68 -1.04
C PHE A 30 10.28 9.85 -0.23
N THR A 31 11.19 10.75 0.17
CA THR A 31 10.88 11.97 0.91
C THR A 31 10.93 13.19 -0.01
N ALA A 32 10.43 14.33 0.46
CA ALA A 32 10.54 15.59 -0.27
C ALA A 32 12.00 15.96 -0.61
N GLN A 33 12.96 15.59 0.25
CA GLN A 33 14.39 15.83 0.08
C GLN A 33 15.00 15.00 -1.07
N ASP A 34 14.37 13.89 -1.45
CA ASP A 34 14.85 13.03 -2.54
C ASP A 34 14.45 13.53 -3.93
N ILE A 35 13.43 14.39 -4.03
CA ILE A 35 12.84 14.85 -5.31
C ILE A 35 13.89 15.47 -6.25
N PRO A 36 14.81 16.37 -5.81
CA PRO A 36 15.83 16.91 -6.70
C PRO A 36 16.72 15.83 -7.33
N LEU A 37 17.11 14.82 -6.55
CA LEU A 37 17.91 13.70 -7.02
C LEU A 37 17.12 12.78 -7.96
N LEU A 38 15.84 12.54 -7.66
CA LEU A 38 14.96 11.76 -8.54
C LEU A 38 14.80 12.45 -9.91
N ARG A 39 14.59 13.77 -9.92
CA ARG A 39 14.52 14.57 -11.14
C ARG A 39 15.82 14.54 -11.94
N GLU A 40 16.97 14.62 -11.29
CA GLU A 40 18.26 14.46 -11.99
C GLU A 40 18.37 13.07 -12.63
N ARG A 41 17.97 12.02 -11.90
CA ARG A 41 18.06 10.63 -12.36
C ARG A 41 17.23 10.37 -13.60
N THR A 42 16.07 11.02 -13.81
CA THR A 42 15.26 10.80 -15.02
C THR A 42 16.00 11.16 -16.31
N GLY A 43 17.09 11.94 -16.24
CA GLY A 43 17.95 12.26 -17.39
C GLY A 43 19.05 11.24 -17.71
N ARG A 44 19.31 10.22 -16.88
CA ARG A 44 20.45 9.29 -17.05
C ARG A 44 20.03 7.82 -17.14
N GLN A 45 20.77 7.00 -17.89
CA GLN A 45 20.48 5.56 -17.98
C GLN A 45 20.84 4.80 -16.68
N PRO A 46 20.09 3.73 -16.32
CA PRO A 46 18.90 3.19 -17.01
C PRO A 46 17.59 3.96 -16.73
N TYR A 47 17.60 4.87 -15.74
CA TYR A 47 16.41 5.57 -15.25
C TYR A 47 15.68 6.38 -16.31
N ALA A 48 16.37 6.95 -17.29
CA ALA A 48 15.75 7.63 -18.42
C ALA A 48 14.82 6.73 -19.24
N SER A 49 15.17 5.44 -19.37
CA SER A 49 14.30 4.46 -20.05
C SER A 49 13.08 4.12 -19.20
N TRP A 50 13.26 4.00 -17.89
CA TRP A 50 12.16 3.75 -16.95
C TRP A 50 11.22 4.95 -16.84
N TRP A 51 11.77 6.16 -16.86
CA TRP A 51 11.01 7.41 -16.87
C TRP A 51 10.08 7.48 -18.08
N LYS A 52 10.57 7.15 -19.28
CA LYS A 52 9.72 7.05 -20.49
C LYS A 52 8.56 6.07 -20.32
N THR A 53 8.79 4.95 -19.64
CA THR A 53 7.72 3.99 -19.33
C THR A 53 6.67 4.60 -18.38
N VAL A 54 7.09 5.40 -17.41
CA VAL A 54 6.17 6.14 -16.52
C VAL A 54 5.37 7.16 -17.35
N GLU A 55 6.03 7.97 -18.16
CA GLU A 55 5.37 8.98 -19.02
C GLU A 55 4.32 8.32 -19.93
N GLN A 56 4.67 7.20 -20.58
CA GLN A 56 3.75 6.44 -21.41
C GLN A 56 2.52 5.93 -20.64
N ARG A 57 2.72 5.44 -19.41
CA ARG A 57 1.62 4.99 -18.55
C ARG A 57 0.73 6.14 -18.11
N ALA A 58 1.31 7.30 -17.79
CA ALA A 58 0.54 8.49 -17.43
C ALA A 58 -0.36 8.95 -18.58
N LEU A 59 0.11 8.85 -19.83
CA LEU A 59 -0.64 9.19 -21.04
C LEU A 59 -1.70 8.14 -21.45
N THR A 60 -1.63 6.92 -20.91
CA THR A 60 -2.56 5.85 -21.26
C THR A 60 -3.83 6.00 -20.45
N GLN A 61 -4.83 6.67 -21.01
CA GLN A 61 -6.13 6.85 -20.37
C GLN A 61 -6.86 5.49 -20.22
N PRO A 62 -7.39 5.19 -19.02
CA PRO A 62 -8.26 4.05 -18.79
C PRO A 62 -9.46 4.14 -19.71
N SER A 63 -9.78 3.04 -20.38
CA SER A 63 -11.04 2.91 -21.08
C SER A 63 -12.21 2.82 -20.09
N VAL A 64 -13.43 3.07 -20.55
CA VAL A 64 -14.65 2.88 -19.74
C VAL A 64 -14.88 1.43 -19.29
N ASN A 65 -14.16 0.48 -19.89
CA ASN A 65 -14.21 -0.95 -19.55
C ASN A 65 -13.01 -1.38 -18.68
N ASP A 66 -12.10 -0.47 -18.36
CA ASP A 66 -10.91 -0.82 -17.62
C ASP A 66 -11.24 -1.01 -16.13
N ASP A 67 -10.59 -2.00 -15.54
CA ASP A 67 -10.72 -2.29 -14.12
C ASP A 67 -10.15 -1.16 -13.26
N GLU A 68 -10.54 -1.14 -11.99
CA GLU A 68 -10.08 -0.14 -11.02
C GLU A 68 -8.54 -0.15 -10.87
N ARG A 69 -7.88 -1.27 -11.19
CA ARG A 69 -6.41 -1.39 -11.21
C ARG A 69 -5.80 -0.52 -12.29
N ALA A 70 -6.37 -0.46 -13.49
CA ALA A 70 -5.89 0.44 -14.54
C ALA A 70 -5.94 1.90 -14.09
N LYS A 71 -7.04 2.32 -13.44
CA LYS A 71 -7.19 3.68 -12.90
C LYS A 71 -6.10 4.03 -11.90
N VAL A 72 -5.89 3.20 -10.86
CA VAL A 72 -4.85 3.51 -9.85
C VAL A 72 -3.42 3.39 -10.38
N ARG A 73 -3.17 2.54 -11.38
CA ARG A 73 -1.86 2.48 -12.07
C ARG A 73 -1.58 3.77 -12.83
N GLN A 74 -2.59 4.30 -13.54
CA GLN A 74 -2.46 5.58 -14.21
C GLN A 74 -2.33 6.71 -13.19
N ALA A 75 -3.19 6.77 -12.17
CA ALA A 75 -3.14 7.78 -11.11
C ALA A 75 -1.77 7.84 -10.43
N LYS A 76 -1.19 6.68 -10.08
CA LYS A 76 0.18 6.61 -9.53
C LYS A 76 1.23 7.14 -10.51
N SER A 77 1.09 6.84 -11.80
CA SER A 77 2.03 7.31 -12.83
C SER A 77 1.92 8.83 -13.02
N LEU A 78 0.69 9.37 -13.11
CA LEU A 78 0.42 10.80 -13.17
C LEU A 78 0.91 11.53 -11.92
N ALA A 79 0.67 10.98 -10.73
CA ALA A 79 1.17 11.53 -9.46
C ALA A 79 2.70 11.62 -9.44
N PHE A 80 3.40 10.57 -9.89
CA PHE A 80 4.85 10.62 -9.99
C PHE A 80 5.33 11.60 -11.06
N VAL A 81 4.59 11.74 -12.17
CA VAL A 81 4.89 12.78 -13.17
C VAL A 81 4.81 14.17 -12.56
N TYR A 82 3.73 14.47 -11.83
CA TYR A 82 3.59 15.72 -11.09
C TYR A 82 4.75 15.98 -10.13
N VAL A 83 5.16 15.00 -9.33
CA VAL A 83 6.30 15.17 -8.39
C VAL A 83 7.59 15.58 -9.12
N ILE A 84 7.85 14.98 -10.29
CA ILE A 84 9.07 15.26 -11.05
C ILE A 84 8.98 16.58 -11.81
N THR A 85 7.86 16.88 -12.46
CA THR A 85 7.74 18.01 -13.40
C THR A 85 7.14 19.27 -12.77
N GLY A 86 6.35 19.12 -11.71
CA GLY A 86 5.51 20.17 -11.14
C GLY A 86 4.25 20.49 -11.96
N ASP A 87 3.90 19.68 -12.97
CA ASP A 87 2.73 19.92 -13.82
C ASP A 87 1.42 19.58 -13.09
N GLU A 88 0.74 20.61 -12.59
CA GLU A 88 -0.54 20.48 -11.88
C GLU A 88 -1.66 19.86 -12.73
N THR A 89 -1.54 19.84 -14.06
CA THR A 89 -2.50 19.14 -14.93
C THR A 89 -2.51 17.64 -14.60
N THR A 90 -1.32 17.05 -14.48
CA THR A 90 -1.17 15.63 -14.14
C THR A 90 -1.61 15.34 -12.69
N ALA A 91 -1.39 16.28 -11.77
CA ALA A 91 -1.88 16.15 -10.39
C ALA A 91 -3.40 16.14 -10.32
N ARG A 92 -4.06 17.06 -11.03
CA ARG A 92 -5.52 17.14 -11.13
C ARG A 92 -6.10 15.85 -11.70
N GLU A 93 -5.58 15.40 -12.83
CA GLU A 93 -6.05 14.16 -13.48
C GLU A 93 -5.87 12.93 -12.56
N ALA A 94 -4.73 12.82 -11.87
CA ALA A 94 -4.51 11.75 -10.92
C ALA A 94 -5.52 11.78 -9.76
N ALA A 95 -5.77 12.96 -9.20
CA ALA A 95 -6.72 13.14 -8.11
C ALA A 95 -8.17 12.87 -8.54
N GLU A 96 -8.55 13.28 -9.75
CA GLU A 96 -9.86 12.94 -10.34
C GLU A 96 -10.03 11.43 -10.49
N LEU A 97 -9.01 10.73 -10.99
CA LEU A 97 -9.05 9.27 -11.10
C LEU A 97 -9.22 8.59 -9.73
N LEU A 98 -8.49 9.02 -8.70
CA LEU A 98 -8.60 8.46 -7.36
C LEU A 98 -10.01 8.61 -6.76
N VAL A 99 -10.71 9.71 -7.04
CA VAL A 99 -12.11 9.90 -6.62
C VAL A 99 -13.07 8.93 -7.35
N THR A 100 -12.75 8.57 -8.59
CA THR A 100 -13.58 7.64 -9.39
C THR A 100 -13.34 6.16 -9.10
N VAL A 101 -12.40 5.83 -8.20
CA VAL A 101 -12.11 4.44 -7.84
C VAL A 101 -13.26 3.88 -7.03
N GLN A 102 -13.82 2.76 -7.49
CA GLN A 102 -14.91 2.07 -6.81
C GLN A 102 -14.39 0.82 -6.12
N PHE A 103 -14.05 0.91 -4.84
CA PHE A 103 -13.79 -0.27 -4.01
C PHE A 103 -15.09 -1.07 -3.75
N PRO A 104 -15.01 -2.33 -3.27
CA PRO A 104 -16.20 -3.14 -3.01
C PRO A 104 -17.30 -2.49 -2.15
N PRO A 105 -16.99 -1.74 -1.07
CA PRO A 105 -18.01 -0.99 -0.32
C PRO A 105 -18.79 0.03 -1.16
N ARG A 106 -18.17 0.51 -2.24
CA ARG A 106 -18.70 1.53 -3.16
C ARG A 106 -19.26 0.93 -4.46
N GLY A 107 -19.43 -0.39 -4.50
CA GLY A 107 -20.09 -1.10 -5.61
C GLY A 107 -19.16 -1.58 -6.72
N GLY A 108 -17.84 -1.41 -6.60
CA GLY A 108 -16.91 -2.01 -7.55
C GLY A 108 -16.59 -3.47 -7.25
N ASP A 109 -16.00 -4.15 -8.23
CA ASP A 109 -15.55 -5.53 -8.13
C ASP A 109 -14.08 -5.61 -8.55
N MET A 110 -13.24 -6.03 -7.60
CA MET A 110 -11.79 -6.15 -7.79
C MET A 110 -11.37 -7.58 -8.12
N GLY A 111 -12.33 -8.53 -8.12
CA GLY A 111 -12.06 -9.95 -8.26
C GLY A 111 -11.44 -10.54 -7.00
N GLU A 112 -10.20 -11.01 -7.12
CA GLU A 112 -9.53 -11.78 -6.07
C GLU A 112 -8.84 -10.88 -5.02
N PRO A 113 -8.69 -11.34 -3.76
CA PRO A 113 -8.12 -10.53 -2.68
C PRO A 113 -6.76 -9.89 -2.97
N HIS A 114 -5.88 -10.60 -3.69
CA HIS A 114 -4.54 -10.09 -4.03
C HIS A 114 -4.56 -8.93 -5.04
N LEU A 115 -5.67 -8.77 -5.78
CA LEU A 115 -5.93 -7.65 -6.68
C LEU A 115 -6.41 -6.45 -5.88
N GLU A 116 -7.27 -6.64 -4.89
CA GLU A 116 -7.70 -5.59 -3.95
C GLU A 116 -6.49 -4.97 -3.22
N GLY A 117 -5.58 -5.81 -2.74
CA GLY A 117 -4.32 -5.36 -2.12
C GLY A 117 -3.47 -4.50 -3.06
N GLU A 118 -3.44 -4.82 -4.36
CA GLU A 118 -2.76 -4.01 -5.37
C GLU A 118 -3.40 -2.64 -5.51
N VAL A 119 -4.74 -2.59 -5.60
CA VAL A 119 -5.44 -1.32 -5.77
C VAL A 119 -5.17 -0.39 -4.60
N VAL A 120 -5.27 -0.91 -3.36
CA VAL A 120 -4.98 -0.13 -2.14
C VAL A 120 -3.53 0.36 -2.12
N ALA A 121 -2.56 -0.50 -2.42
CA ALA A 121 -1.14 -0.11 -2.40
C ALA A 121 -0.83 1.00 -3.42
N LEU A 122 -1.39 0.91 -4.63
CA LEU A 122 -1.19 1.90 -5.68
C LEU A 122 -1.94 3.21 -5.38
N TYR A 123 -3.15 3.11 -4.81
CA TYR A 123 -3.94 4.24 -4.35
C TYR A 123 -3.20 5.03 -3.25
N ALA A 124 -2.71 4.33 -2.22
CA ALA A 124 -1.96 4.94 -1.13
C ALA A 124 -0.68 5.64 -1.64
N ALA A 125 0.06 5.01 -2.55
CA ALA A 125 1.24 5.62 -3.17
C ALA A 125 0.90 6.87 -3.99
N ALA A 126 -0.19 6.85 -4.77
CA ALA A 126 -0.63 8.00 -5.54
C ALA A 126 -1.05 9.16 -4.62
N TYR A 127 -1.85 8.86 -3.58
CA TYR A 127 -2.26 9.84 -2.57
C TYR A 127 -1.05 10.49 -1.87
N ASP A 128 -0.08 9.69 -1.40
CA ASP A 128 1.14 10.18 -0.74
C ASP A 128 1.92 11.17 -1.61
N MET A 129 2.02 10.89 -2.91
CA MET A 129 2.67 11.78 -3.89
C MET A 129 1.86 13.04 -4.22
N LEU A 130 0.53 12.97 -4.15
CA LEU A 130 -0.38 14.09 -4.47
C LEU A 130 -0.70 14.98 -3.28
N HIS A 131 -0.36 14.60 -2.05
CA HIS A 131 -0.83 15.27 -0.84
C HIS A 131 -0.61 16.79 -0.86
N GLY A 132 0.57 17.27 -1.29
CA GLY A 132 0.86 18.70 -1.40
C GLY A 132 -0.08 19.46 -2.36
N TYR A 133 -0.49 18.84 -3.47
CA TYR A 133 -1.50 19.38 -4.38
C TYR A 133 -2.90 19.34 -3.73
N LEU A 134 -3.24 18.24 -3.06
CA LEU A 134 -4.54 18.02 -2.43
C LEU A 134 -4.79 18.96 -1.24
N GLN A 135 -3.75 19.47 -0.56
CA GLN A 135 -3.91 20.49 0.48
C GLN A 135 -4.58 21.78 -0.03
N ALA A 136 -4.42 22.11 -1.31
CA ALA A 136 -5.13 23.22 -1.95
C ALA A 136 -6.56 22.85 -2.39
N ASN A 137 -6.95 21.57 -2.30
CA ASN A 137 -8.21 21.00 -2.76
C ASN A 137 -8.87 20.17 -1.63
N PRO A 138 -9.29 20.79 -0.52
CA PRO A 138 -9.60 20.11 0.74
C PRO A 138 -10.78 19.13 0.67
N ASP A 139 -11.76 19.37 -0.19
CA ASP A 139 -12.88 18.43 -0.38
C ASP A 139 -12.43 17.15 -1.08
N GLN A 140 -11.55 17.27 -2.09
CA GLN A 140 -10.97 16.14 -2.79
C GLN A 140 -9.99 15.39 -1.89
N LEU A 141 -9.19 16.11 -1.08
CA LEU A 141 -8.33 15.52 -0.06
C LEU A 141 -9.14 14.65 0.91
N ARG A 142 -10.23 15.20 1.46
CA ARG A 142 -11.10 14.47 2.38
C ARG A 142 -11.68 13.22 1.72
N GLU A 143 -12.26 13.35 0.53
CA GLU A 143 -12.85 12.22 -0.20
C GLU A 143 -11.84 11.08 -0.45
N ILE A 144 -10.63 11.42 -0.92
CA ILE A 144 -9.57 10.44 -1.19
C ILE A 144 -9.12 9.74 0.10
N ARG A 145 -9.01 10.48 1.21
CA ARG A 145 -8.67 9.92 2.52
C ARG A 145 -9.77 8.98 3.01
N ASP A 146 -11.03 9.38 2.90
CA ASP A 146 -12.18 8.59 3.33
C ASP A 146 -12.30 7.29 2.50
N ILE A 147 -12.07 7.36 1.18
CA ILE A 147 -12.00 6.17 0.30
C ILE A 147 -10.92 5.19 0.78
N LEU A 148 -9.70 5.70 0.99
CA LEU A 148 -8.57 4.84 1.38
C LEU A 148 -8.75 4.27 2.78
N ALA A 149 -9.31 5.04 3.71
CA ALA A 149 -9.59 4.61 5.07
C ALA A 149 -10.65 3.51 5.14
N GLU A 150 -11.79 3.69 4.45
CA GLU A 150 -12.87 2.70 4.38
C GLU A 150 -12.34 1.34 3.90
N GLU A 151 -11.48 1.36 2.89
CA GLU A 151 -10.89 0.16 2.34
C GLU A 151 -9.79 -0.43 3.24
N ALA A 152 -8.96 0.41 3.87
CA ALA A 152 -7.98 -0.05 4.85
C ALA A 152 -8.66 -0.74 6.05
N HIS A 153 -9.77 -0.18 6.54
CA HIS A 153 -10.60 -0.82 7.55
C HIS A 153 -11.13 -2.18 7.09
N ARG A 154 -11.62 -2.29 5.85
CA ARG A 154 -12.10 -3.56 5.29
C ARG A 154 -10.98 -4.61 5.20
N LEU A 155 -9.79 -4.23 4.73
CA LEU A 155 -8.62 -5.12 4.70
C LEU A 155 -8.19 -5.55 6.11
N TYR A 156 -8.21 -4.64 7.08
CA TYR A 156 -7.95 -4.93 8.49
C TYR A 156 -8.96 -5.95 9.06
N ARG A 157 -10.26 -5.76 8.78
CA ARG A 157 -11.33 -6.72 9.14
C ARG A 157 -11.18 -8.06 8.42
N GLY A 158 -10.38 -8.12 7.36
CA GLY A 158 -10.07 -9.30 6.57
C GLY A 158 -11.03 -9.50 5.42
N ILE A 159 -10.48 -9.64 4.21
CA ILE A 159 -11.25 -10.05 3.03
C ILE A 159 -11.74 -11.49 3.26
N LYS A 160 -13.02 -11.75 2.93
CA LYS A 160 -13.59 -13.09 3.01
C LYS A 160 -13.16 -13.90 1.80
N ILE A 161 -12.70 -15.11 2.04
CA ILE A 161 -12.34 -16.07 1.00
C ILE A 161 -13.21 -17.31 1.17
N ASP A 162 -13.85 -17.71 0.09
CA ASP A 162 -14.66 -18.92 0.05
C ASP A 162 -13.79 -20.12 -0.36
N LEU A 163 -13.71 -21.13 0.52
CA LEU A 163 -13.05 -22.40 0.23
C LEU A 163 -14.08 -23.53 0.01
N GLY A 164 -15.26 -23.17 -0.50
CA GLY A 164 -16.34 -24.07 -0.93
C GLY A 164 -17.32 -24.44 0.18
N VAL A 165 -16.81 -24.92 1.32
CA VAL A 165 -17.65 -25.36 2.46
C VAL A 165 -17.58 -24.40 3.64
N VAL A 166 -16.51 -23.61 3.72
CA VAL A 166 -16.25 -22.67 4.81
C VAL A 166 -15.68 -21.38 4.23
N THR A 167 -16.19 -20.25 4.71
CA THR A 167 -15.64 -18.92 4.43
C THR A 167 -14.70 -18.52 5.56
N TYR A 168 -13.46 -18.17 5.21
CA TYR A 168 -12.46 -17.65 6.15
C TYR A 168 -12.20 -16.17 5.89
N ARG A 169 -11.69 -15.45 6.89
CA ARG A 169 -10.96 -14.21 6.61
C ARG A 169 -9.57 -14.61 6.10
N LEU A 170 -9.00 -13.85 5.16
CA LEU A 170 -7.67 -14.13 4.63
C LEU A 170 -6.64 -14.33 5.76
N HIS A 171 -6.54 -13.42 6.73
CA HIS A 171 -5.62 -13.58 7.88
C HIS A 171 -5.91 -14.76 8.80
N ASP A 172 -7.09 -15.40 8.71
CA ASP A 172 -7.45 -16.58 9.50
C ASP A 172 -7.18 -17.88 8.73
N THR A 173 -6.69 -17.81 7.48
CA THR A 173 -6.38 -19.03 6.75
C THR A 173 -5.10 -19.68 7.29
N PRO A 174 -5.01 -21.02 7.27
CA PRO A 174 -3.84 -21.73 7.78
C PRO A 174 -2.64 -21.73 6.81
N HIS A 175 -2.81 -21.25 5.58
CA HIS A 175 -1.77 -21.19 4.56
C HIS A 175 -1.38 -19.73 4.34
N LEU A 176 -0.14 -19.37 4.68
CA LEU A 176 0.39 -18.04 4.41
C LEU A 176 1.07 -18.06 3.04
N ASP A 177 0.72 -17.12 2.18
CA ASP A 177 1.11 -17.12 0.76
C ASP A 177 1.27 -15.69 0.20
N ASN A 178 1.54 -15.59 -1.10
CA ASN A 178 1.68 -14.34 -1.81
C ASN A 178 0.45 -13.41 -1.67
N TRP A 179 -0.77 -13.93 -1.49
CA TRP A 179 -1.96 -13.10 -1.30
C TRP A 179 -1.90 -12.32 0.00
N HIS A 180 -1.39 -12.95 1.06
CA HIS A 180 -1.18 -12.31 2.36
C HIS A 180 -0.18 -11.16 2.24
N LEU A 181 0.97 -11.40 1.60
CA LEU A 181 1.97 -10.35 1.40
C LEU A 181 1.41 -9.18 0.58
N ARG A 182 0.59 -9.48 -0.43
CA ARG A 182 -0.02 -8.47 -1.30
C ARG A 182 -1.07 -7.63 -0.58
N VAL A 183 -2.01 -8.26 0.10
CA VAL A 183 -3.08 -7.57 0.85
C VAL A 183 -2.50 -6.79 2.02
N TYR A 184 -1.64 -7.41 2.82
CA TYR A 184 -1.13 -6.79 4.04
C TYR A 184 0.01 -5.81 3.78
N GLY A 185 0.75 -5.95 2.68
CA GLY A 185 1.63 -4.88 2.18
C GLY A 185 0.83 -3.63 1.76
N GLY A 186 -0.29 -3.82 1.06
CA GLY A 186 -1.21 -2.71 0.73
C GLY A 186 -1.81 -2.05 1.97
N LEU A 187 -2.29 -2.83 2.94
CA LEU A 187 -2.79 -2.32 4.23
C LEU A 187 -1.71 -1.51 4.96
N GLY A 188 -0.47 -2.00 4.96
CA GLY A 188 0.66 -1.31 5.58
C GLY A 188 0.91 0.06 4.95
N LEU A 189 0.95 0.14 3.61
CA LEU A 189 1.09 1.42 2.92
C LEU A 189 -0.06 2.38 3.23
N ALA A 190 -1.31 1.90 3.25
CA ALA A 190 -2.46 2.72 3.61
C ALA A 190 -2.36 3.26 5.05
N ALA A 191 -1.91 2.43 6.00
CA ALA A 191 -1.71 2.84 7.39
C ALA A 191 -0.68 3.96 7.53
N PHE A 192 0.47 3.84 6.85
CA PHE A 192 1.50 4.88 6.86
C PHE A 192 1.09 6.16 6.14
N ALA A 193 0.30 6.05 5.07
CA ALA A 193 -0.22 7.21 4.35
C ALA A 193 -1.26 7.97 5.17
N LEU A 194 -2.03 7.29 6.00
CA LEU A 194 -3.14 7.87 6.76
C LEU A 194 -2.86 7.90 8.26
N SER A 195 -1.60 8.07 8.69
CA SER A 195 -1.25 7.81 10.10
C SER A 195 -1.94 8.73 11.11
N ASP A 196 -2.39 9.92 10.69
CA ASP A 196 -3.16 10.85 11.52
C ASP A 196 -4.68 10.81 11.22
N TYR A 197 -5.15 9.85 10.42
CA TYR A 197 -6.56 9.73 10.08
C TYR A 197 -7.43 9.35 11.28
N THR A 198 -8.54 10.05 11.43
CA THR A 198 -9.57 9.80 12.45
C THR A 198 -10.92 9.69 11.75
N GLY A 199 -11.68 8.60 11.97
CA GLY A 199 -13.01 8.51 11.37
C GLY A 199 -13.61 7.10 11.26
N ASP A 200 -12.87 6.05 11.61
CA ASP A 200 -13.32 4.66 11.47
C ASP A 200 -13.25 3.90 12.81
N ASP A 201 -13.89 2.73 12.87
CA ASP A 201 -13.95 1.83 14.03
C ASP A 201 -12.57 1.23 14.37
N SER A 202 -11.66 1.16 13.39
CA SER A 202 -10.25 0.82 13.63
C SER A 202 -9.34 1.96 13.18
N THR A 203 -8.20 2.06 13.86
CA THR A 203 -7.25 3.16 13.68
C THR A 203 -6.16 2.79 12.69
N PRO A 204 -5.46 3.78 12.10
CA PRO A 204 -4.23 3.55 11.35
C PRO A 204 -3.19 2.70 12.11
N ALA A 205 -3.10 2.85 13.43
CA ALA A 205 -2.22 2.04 14.27
C ALA A 205 -2.65 0.55 14.32
N ASP A 206 -3.95 0.27 14.35
CA ASP A 206 -4.48 -1.10 14.26
C ASP A 206 -4.15 -1.73 12.90
N TRP A 207 -4.29 -0.95 11.82
CA TRP A 207 -3.97 -1.35 10.46
C TRP A 207 -2.47 -1.67 10.32
N ALA A 208 -1.61 -0.78 10.81
CA ALA A 208 -0.16 -0.95 10.81
C ALA A 208 0.27 -2.20 11.60
N GLY A 209 -0.33 -2.41 12.80
CA GLY A 209 -0.08 -3.61 13.60
C GLY A 209 -0.44 -4.90 12.87
N ARG A 210 -1.62 -4.93 12.23
CA ARG A 210 -2.05 -6.09 11.43
C ARG A 210 -1.13 -6.32 10.23
N ALA A 211 -0.80 -5.26 9.50
CA ALA A 211 0.08 -5.33 8.35
C ALA A 211 1.46 -5.89 8.72
N PHE A 212 2.09 -5.34 9.77
CA PHE A 212 3.36 -5.82 10.28
C PHE A 212 3.30 -7.29 10.67
N GLN A 213 2.32 -7.69 11.48
CA GLN A 213 2.16 -9.08 11.92
C GLN A 213 2.07 -10.02 10.71
N MET A 214 1.16 -9.73 9.78
CA MET A 214 0.90 -10.64 8.67
C MET A 214 2.06 -10.71 7.68
N VAL A 215 2.69 -9.57 7.36
CA VAL A 215 3.84 -9.53 6.45
C VAL A 215 5.03 -10.27 7.07
N ALA A 216 5.37 -9.99 8.33
CA ALA A 216 6.50 -10.65 9.00
C ALA A 216 6.28 -12.17 9.10
N GLN A 217 5.10 -12.61 9.54
CA GLN A 217 4.77 -14.04 9.63
C GLN A 217 4.78 -14.73 8.27
N THR A 218 4.29 -14.06 7.22
CA THR A 218 4.27 -14.66 5.87
C THR A 218 5.67 -14.74 5.27
N LEU A 219 6.52 -13.72 5.46
CA LEU A 219 7.92 -13.77 5.01
C LEU A 219 8.68 -14.91 5.69
N ASP A 220 8.54 -15.07 7.01
CA ASP A 220 9.14 -16.16 7.78
C ASP A 220 8.65 -17.54 7.32
N PHE A 221 7.38 -17.64 6.93
CA PHE A 221 6.81 -18.87 6.39
C PHE A 221 7.26 -19.19 4.96
N GLN A 222 7.41 -18.16 4.13
CA GLN A 222 7.66 -18.30 2.70
C GLN A 222 9.14 -18.39 2.34
N ILE A 223 10.04 -17.81 3.15
CA ILE A 223 11.47 -17.71 2.85
C ILE A 223 12.26 -18.69 3.71
N ASP A 224 13.02 -19.57 3.08
CA ASP A 224 13.98 -20.41 3.78
C ASP A 224 15.10 -19.55 4.40
N GLY A 225 15.28 -19.66 5.71
CA GLY A 225 16.26 -18.87 6.45
C GLY A 225 17.73 -19.20 6.17
N THR A 226 18.02 -20.28 5.42
CA THR A 226 19.39 -20.70 5.08
C THR A 226 19.79 -20.24 3.70
N ASP A 227 18.95 -20.47 2.68
CA ASP A 227 19.28 -20.21 1.27
C ASP A 227 18.44 -19.12 0.60
N GLY A 228 17.42 -18.59 1.28
CA GLY A 228 16.52 -17.56 0.76
C GLY A 228 15.52 -18.09 -0.28
N GLY A 229 15.38 -19.41 -0.41
CA GLY A 229 14.41 -20.04 -1.28
C GLY A 229 12.98 -19.61 -0.92
N TYR A 230 12.16 -19.33 -1.92
CA TYR A 230 10.75 -18.92 -1.73
C TYR A 230 9.83 -20.12 -1.99
N ALA A 231 8.97 -20.48 -1.03
CA ALA A 231 8.21 -21.73 -1.03
C ALA A 231 7.24 -21.85 -2.22
N GLU A 232 6.61 -20.76 -2.67
CA GLU A 232 5.76 -20.77 -3.87
C GLU A 232 6.55 -20.62 -5.19
N GLY A 233 7.88 -20.55 -5.12
CA GLY A 233 8.77 -20.42 -6.27
C GLY A 233 8.98 -18.98 -6.75
N PRO A 234 9.88 -18.78 -7.74
CA PRO A 234 10.40 -17.47 -8.11
C PRO A 234 9.37 -16.54 -8.75
N PHE A 235 8.34 -17.08 -9.40
CA PHE A 235 7.26 -16.27 -9.97
C PHE A 235 6.47 -15.56 -8.86
N TYR A 236 6.02 -16.30 -7.85
CA TYR A 236 5.24 -15.74 -6.74
C TYR A 236 6.09 -14.91 -5.80
N ALA A 237 7.38 -15.24 -5.65
CA ALA A 237 8.34 -14.38 -4.93
C ALA A 237 8.35 -12.96 -5.51
N ARG A 238 8.53 -12.84 -6.84
CA ARG A 238 8.47 -11.56 -7.55
C ARG A 238 7.08 -10.92 -7.45
N TYR A 239 6.03 -11.71 -7.65
CA TYR A 239 4.67 -11.22 -7.68
C TYR A 239 4.23 -10.60 -6.34
N ALA A 240 4.60 -11.22 -5.22
CA ALA A 240 4.37 -10.67 -3.89
C ALA A 240 5.18 -9.39 -3.65
N ALA A 241 6.45 -9.40 -4.07
CA ALA A 241 7.41 -8.32 -3.85
C ALA A 241 6.98 -6.98 -4.42
N ASP A 242 6.16 -6.97 -5.49
CA ASP A 242 5.60 -5.74 -6.06
C ASP A 242 4.85 -4.88 -5.04
N LEU A 243 4.30 -5.47 -3.98
CA LEU A 243 3.50 -4.77 -2.97
C LEU A 243 4.14 -4.74 -1.58
N TYR A 244 4.72 -5.84 -1.10
CA TYR A 244 5.30 -5.84 0.25
C TYR A 244 6.64 -5.09 0.31
N LEU A 245 7.47 -5.06 -0.75
CA LEU A 245 8.74 -4.33 -0.71
C LEU A 245 8.55 -2.81 -0.56
N PRO A 246 7.63 -2.15 -1.30
CA PRO A 246 7.22 -0.78 -0.98
C PRO A 246 6.89 -0.55 0.48
N TYR A 247 6.16 -1.49 1.11
CA TYR A 247 5.84 -1.41 2.53
C TYR A 247 7.09 -1.56 3.42
N LEU A 248 8.02 -2.46 3.10
CA LEU A 248 9.29 -2.58 3.84
C LEU A 248 10.14 -1.31 3.75
N LEU A 249 10.13 -0.62 2.61
CA LEU A 249 10.78 0.69 2.47
C LEU A 249 10.15 1.73 3.40
N ALA A 250 8.82 1.79 3.45
CA ALA A 250 8.10 2.66 4.37
C ALA A 250 8.42 2.31 5.84
N LEU A 251 8.35 1.03 6.24
CA LEU A 251 8.70 0.57 7.58
C LEU A 251 10.12 1.01 8.00
N LYS A 252 11.10 0.80 7.12
CA LYS A 252 12.49 1.16 7.38
C LYS A 252 12.67 2.67 7.46
N GLY A 253 12.13 3.41 6.50
CA GLY A 253 12.32 4.85 6.39
C GLY A 253 11.54 5.66 7.43
N ARG A 254 10.37 5.17 7.85
CA ARG A 254 9.43 5.89 8.72
C ARG A 254 9.47 5.42 10.16
N ALA A 255 9.57 4.11 10.38
CA ALA A 255 9.53 3.50 11.70
C ALA A 255 10.90 3.00 12.18
N GLY A 256 11.93 3.01 11.33
CA GLY A 256 13.25 2.45 11.66
C GLY A 256 13.26 0.93 11.78
N ILE A 257 12.22 0.24 11.31
CA ILE A 257 12.08 -1.22 11.37
C ILE A 257 12.59 -1.81 10.05
N ASP A 258 13.66 -2.60 10.12
CA ASP A 258 14.32 -3.20 8.96
C ASP A 258 13.98 -4.69 8.83
N LEU A 259 13.31 -5.06 7.73
CA LEU A 259 12.94 -6.45 7.39
C LEU A 259 13.61 -6.93 6.08
N PHE A 260 14.62 -6.20 5.58
CA PHE A 260 15.38 -6.57 4.38
C PHE A 260 16.42 -7.66 4.65
#